data_AF-A0A7W6T4W9-F1
#
_entry.id   AF-A0A7W6T4W9-F1
#
_cell.length_a   1.000
_cell.length_b   1.000
_cell.length_c   1.000
_cell.angle_alpha   90.00
_cell.angle_beta   90.00
_cell.angle_gamma   90.00
#
_symmetry.space_group_name_H-M   'P 1'
#
loop_
_entity.id
_entity.type
_entity.pdbx_description
1 polymer ?
#
loop_
_entity_poly.entity_id
_entity_poly.type
_entity_poly.pdbx_seq_one_letter_code
_entity_poly.pdbx_strand_id
1 'polypeptide(L)'
;MACSRGAASPDAHTQRRLFAASGGYCQNPECARELFVEYDKKFFHVAEMAHVFAANDFGPRANAELSAEDRGAFENLILLCSLCHTKIDKVPEVYTDRVVSGWKRVHAEKLRSLFGVTVFAKRADARAAIEGLLRENHYIFEEYGPQIEAAQNPESGAAERWRRKVLEKIIPNNMRVLAQVDANRHLLGGDEADTVEKFRQHVDDLQARHLHGYQEGATRFPAEMAELLRD
;
A
#
# COMPACT_ATOMS: atom_id res chain seq x y z
N MET A 1 -9.75 -25.17 3.30
CA MET A 1 -10.08 -26.10 2.20
C MET A 1 -10.20 -25.28 0.93
N ALA A 2 -9.38 -25.55 -0.08
CA ALA A 2 -9.50 -24.91 -1.39
C ALA A 2 -10.86 -25.25 -2.00
N CYS A 3 -11.56 -24.26 -2.54
CA CYS A 3 -12.83 -24.47 -3.23
C CYS A 3 -12.55 -25.42 -4.42
N SER A 4 -13.21 -26.57 -4.48
CA SER A 4 -13.02 -27.60 -5.52
C SER A 4 -13.55 -27.18 -6.91
N ARG A 5 -13.72 -25.88 -7.16
CA ARG A 5 -14.48 -25.32 -8.29
C ARG A 5 -13.59 -24.56 -9.28
N GLY A 6 -12.81 -25.30 -10.08
CA GLY A 6 -12.27 -24.86 -11.37
C GLY A 6 -11.64 -23.45 -11.44
N ALA A 7 -11.69 -22.84 -12.63
CA ALA A 7 -11.07 -21.55 -12.96
C ALA A 7 -11.55 -20.34 -12.13
N ALA A 8 -12.66 -20.47 -11.39
CA ALA A 8 -13.16 -19.45 -10.46
C ALA A 8 -12.51 -19.52 -9.06
N SER A 9 -11.65 -20.51 -8.81
CA SER A 9 -10.82 -20.57 -7.61
C SER A 9 -9.56 -19.71 -7.79
N PRO A 10 -9.17 -18.91 -6.78
CA PRO A 10 -7.94 -18.13 -6.86
C PRO A 10 -6.72 -19.04 -6.98
N ASP A 11 -5.74 -18.60 -7.77
CA ASP A 11 -4.43 -19.22 -7.87
C ASP A 11 -3.61 -19.04 -6.58
N ALA A 12 -2.49 -19.76 -6.44
CA ALA A 12 -1.69 -19.73 -5.22
C ALA A 12 -1.13 -18.33 -4.90
N HIS A 13 -0.87 -17.51 -5.92
CA HIS A 13 -0.41 -16.14 -5.74
C HIS A 13 -1.51 -15.26 -5.14
N THR A 14 -2.72 -15.32 -5.70
CA THR A 14 -3.90 -14.60 -5.23
C THR A 14 -4.29 -15.03 -3.82
N GLN A 15 -4.23 -16.33 -3.51
CA GLN A 15 -4.45 -16.83 -2.16
C GLN A 15 -3.47 -16.17 -1.17
N ARG A 16 -2.16 -16.20 -1.44
CA ARG A 16 -1.15 -15.54 -0.58
C ARG A 16 -1.41 -14.04 -0.44
N ARG A 17 -1.76 -13.37 -1.54
CA ARG A 17 -2.10 -11.93 -1.55
C ARG A 17 -3.30 -11.64 -0.65
N LEU A 18 -4.35 -12.46 -0.66
CA LEU A 18 -5.52 -12.33 0.23
C LEU A 18 -5.15 -12.49 1.71
N PHE A 19 -4.39 -13.53 2.04
CA PHE A 19 -3.90 -13.74 3.40
C PHE A 19 -3.04 -12.58 3.90
N ALA A 20 -2.09 -12.10 3.08
CA ALA A 20 -1.28 -10.94 3.41
C ALA A 20 -2.12 -9.66 3.59
N ALA A 21 -3.06 -9.40 2.67
CA ALA A 21 -3.94 -8.23 2.71
C ALA A 21 -4.94 -8.26 3.88
N SER A 22 -5.19 -9.42 4.48
CA SER A 22 -6.00 -9.53 5.70
C SER A 22 -5.23 -9.13 6.96
N GLY A 23 -3.90 -9.14 6.93
CA GLY A 23 -3.07 -8.96 8.13
C GLY A 23 -3.32 -10.02 9.22
N GLY A 24 -3.93 -11.17 8.87
CA GLY A 24 -4.30 -12.22 9.81
C GLY A 24 -5.67 -12.03 10.49
N TYR A 25 -6.47 -11.04 10.07
CA TYR A 25 -7.76 -10.72 10.67
C TYR A 25 -8.91 -10.74 9.65
N CYS A 26 -10.12 -11.08 10.12
CA CYS A 26 -11.34 -11.01 9.33
C CYS A 26 -11.55 -9.59 8.79
N GLN A 27 -11.77 -9.46 7.47
CA GLN A 27 -11.90 -8.17 6.81
C GLN A 27 -13.27 -7.49 6.99
N ASN A 28 -14.22 -8.12 7.71
CA ASN A 28 -15.43 -7.44 8.15
C ASN A 28 -15.08 -6.41 9.25
N PRO A 29 -15.33 -5.09 9.05
CA PRO A 29 -14.96 -4.03 9.99
C PRO A 29 -15.52 -4.20 11.41
N GLU A 30 -16.70 -4.80 11.56
CA GLU A 30 -17.34 -5.02 12.86
C GLU A 30 -16.89 -6.32 13.54
N CYS A 31 -16.15 -7.19 12.84
CA CYS A 31 -15.71 -8.47 13.38
C CYS A 31 -14.26 -8.44 13.88
N ALA A 32 -13.32 -8.06 13.00
CA ALA A 32 -11.88 -7.99 13.29
C ALA A 32 -11.30 -9.19 14.06
N ARG A 33 -11.86 -10.40 13.89
CA ARG A 33 -11.40 -11.62 14.58
C ARG A 33 -10.11 -12.14 13.96
N GLU A 34 -9.21 -12.65 14.80
CA GLU A 34 -8.03 -13.41 14.35
C GLU A 34 -8.43 -14.62 13.52
N LEU A 35 -7.76 -14.79 12.39
CA LEU A 35 -8.02 -15.89 11.45
C LEU A 35 -7.13 -17.10 11.72
N PHE A 36 -5.96 -16.90 12.33
CA PHE A 36 -5.07 -17.96 12.79
C PHE A 36 -5.27 -18.12 14.28
N VAL A 37 -5.65 -19.31 14.71
CA VAL A 37 -6.03 -19.59 16.09
C VAL A 37 -5.28 -20.81 16.61
N GLU A 38 -5.03 -20.80 17.91
CA GLU A 38 -4.48 -21.93 18.64
C GLU A 38 -5.54 -22.45 19.62
N TYR A 39 -5.77 -23.76 19.60
CA TYR A 39 -6.61 -24.43 20.59
C TYR A 39 -5.96 -25.75 20.96
N ASP A 40 -5.77 -25.98 22.27
CA ASP A 40 -5.16 -27.21 22.79
C ASP A 40 -3.84 -27.58 22.07
N LYS A 41 -2.94 -26.58 21.93
CA LYS A 41 -1.65 -26.68 21.23
C LYS A 41 -1.73 -27.04 19.74
N LYS A 42 -2.91 -26.94 19.13
CA LYS A 42 -3.12 -27.14 17.69
C LYS A 42 -3.34 -25.80 17.01
N PHE A 43 -2.53 -25.52 16.01
CA PHE A 43 -2.62 -24.33 15.16
C PHE A 43 -3.47 -24.64 13.93
N PHE A 44 -4.47 -23.81 13.67
CA PHE A 44 -5.28 -23.88 12.46
C PHE A 44 -5.79 -22.48 12.10
N HIS A 45 -6.31 -22.32 10.89
CA HIS A 45 -6.97 -21.07 10.50
C HIS A 45 -8.45 -21.28 10.22
N VAL A 46 -9.26 -20.28 10.58
CA VAL A 46 -10.70 -20.20 10.28
C VAL A 46 -10.99 -19.26 9.09
N ALA A 47 -9.94 -18.88 8.36
CA ALA A 47 -10.03 -18.04 7.16
C ALA A 47 -10.74 -18.75 6.00
N GLU A 48 -11.67 -18.03 5.39
CA GLU A 48 -12.36 -18.41 4.17
C GLU A 48 -12.24 -17.29 3.13
N MET A 49 -11.90 -17.67 1.90
CA MET A 49 -11.87 -16.77 0.76
C MET A 49 -13.28 -16.70 0.19
N ALA A 50 -13.94 -15.57 0.41
CA ALA A 50 -15.29 -15.35 -0.02
C ALA A 50 -15.32 -14.53 -1.31
N HIS A 51 -16.26 -14.85 -2.17
CA HIS A 51 -16.52 -14.13 -3.41
C HIS A 51 -17.41 -12.91 -3.14
N VAL A 52 -16.99 -11.74 -3.63
CA VAL A 52 -17.82 -10.53 -3.65
C VAL A 52 -18.97 -10.75 -4.64
N PHE A 53 -18.65 -11.09 -5.89
CA PHE A 53 -19.58 -11.62 -6.88
C PHE A 53 -19.39 -13.12 -7.01
N ALA A 54 -20.49 -13.89 -7.00
CA ALA A 54 -20.45 -15.35 -6.96
C ALA A 54 -19.47 -16.00 -7.97
N ALA A 55 -18.89 -17.11 -7.53
CA ALA A 55 -18.04 -17.97 -8.36
C ALA A 55 -18.77 -18.59 -9.58
N ASN A 56 -20.10 -18.47 -9.67
CA ASN A 56 -20.92 -18.93 -10.78
C ASN A 56 -22.14 -18.01 -10.97
N ASP A 57 -22.94 -18.26 -12.01
CA ASP A 57 -24.09 -17.41 -12.37
C ASP A 57 -25.33 -17.59 -11.49
N PHE A 58 -25.27 -18.50 -10.51
CA PHE A 58 -26.42 -18.88 -9.70
C PHE A 58 -26.21 -18.62 -8.20
N GLY A 59 -25.04 -18.13 -7.81
CA GLY A 59 -24.69 -17.87 -6.42
C GLY A 59 -25.14 -16.48 -5.93
N PRO A 60 -24.91 -16.19 -4.64
CA PRO A 60 -25.21 -14.87 -4.07
C PRO A 60 -24.47 -13.76 -4.82
N ARG A 61 -25.18 -12.71 -5.23
CA ARG A 61 -24.62 -11.60 -6.03
C ARG A 61 -23.95 -12.08 -7.34
N ALA A 62 -24.54 -13.06 -8.02
CA ALA A 62 -24.04 -13.48 -9.32
C ALA A 62 -23.99 -12.33 -10.34
N ASN A 63 -22.92 -12.28 -11.10
CA ASN A 63 -22.75 -11.36 -12.22
C ASN A 63 -22.26 -12.15 -13.45
N ALA A 64 -23.15 -12.30 -14.43
CA ALA A 64 -22.88 -13.06 -15.66
C ALA A 64 -21.85 -12.40 -16.59
N GLU A 65 -21.55 -11.12 -16.37
CA GLU A 65 -20.55 -10.38 -17.15
C GLU A 65 -19.11 -10.72 -16.72
N LEU A 66 -18.92 -11.37 -15.57
CA LEU A 66 -17.59 -11.74 -15.08
C LEU A 66 -17.06 -13.00 -15.76
N SER A 67 -15.87 -12.88 -16.34
CA SER A 67 -15.09 -14.01 -16.84
C SER A 67 -14.72 -14.98 -15.71
N ALA A 68 -14.24 -16.17 -16.07
CA ALA A 68 -13.79 -17.13 -15.07
C ALA A 68 -12.58 -16.59 -14.30
N GLU A 69 -11.69 -15.90 -15.00
CA GLU A 69 -10.50 -15.24 -14.47
C GLU A 69 -10.87 -14.13 -13.47
N ASP A 70 -11.83 -13.28 -13.82
CA ASP A 70 -12.29 -12.19 -12.94
C ASP A 70 -12.94 -12.73 -11.65
N ARG A 71 -13.60 -13.89 -11.72
CA ARG A 71 -14.19 -14.52 -10.53
C ARG A 71 -13.14 -14.99 -9.54
N GLY A 72 -12.01 -15.48 -10.03
CA GLY A 72 -10.86 -15.91 -9.22
C GLY A 72 -9.89 -14.77 -8.89
N ALA A 73 -10.07 -13.57 -9.46
CA ALA A 73 -9.17 -12.44 -9.28
C ALA A 73 -9.19 -11.93 -7.84
N PHE A 74 -8.05 -11.37 -7.41
CA PHE A 74 -7.91 -10.79 -6.08
C PHE A 74 -9.03 -9.80 -5.80
N GLU A 75 -9.36 -8.95 -6.77
CA GLU A 75 -10.31 -7.85 -6.70
C GLU A 75 -11.71 -8.33 -6.30
N ASN A 76 -12.15 -9.47 -6.82
CA ASN A 76 -13.44 -10.11 -6.51
C ASN A 76 -13.45 -10.94 -5.21
N LEU A 77 -12.33 -11.04 -4.50
CA LEU A 77 -12.21 -11.88 -3.31
C LEU A 77 -11.96 -11.07 -2.04
N ILE A 78 -12.48 -11.57 -0.91
CA ILE A 78 -12.26 -11.02 0.43
C ILE A 78 -11.99 -12.17 1.41
N LEU A 79 -11.15 -11.94 2.42
CA LEU A 79 -10.82 -12.95 3.43
C LEU A 79 -11.62 -12.72 4.71
N LEU A 80 -12.47 -13.68 5.08
CA LEU A 80 -13.38 -13.59 6.21
C LEU A 80 -13.22 -14.78 7.14
N CYS A 81 -13.71 -14.67 8.37
CA CYS A 81 -13.96 -15.85 9.20
C CYS A 81 -15.22 -16.58 8.71
N SER A 82 -15.34 -17.87 9.01
CA SER A 82 -16.48 -18.71 8.59
C SER A 82 -17.86 -18.13 8.90
N LEU A 83 -18.03 -17.49 10.05
CA LEU A 83 -19.29 -16.83 10.41
C LEU A 83 -19.60 -15.63 9.51
N CYS A 84 -18.62 -14.77 9.22
CA CYS A 84 -18.84 -13.60 8.38
C CYS A 84 -19.07 -14.00 6.92
N HIS A 85 -18.34 -15.01 6.42
CA HIS A 85 -18.59 -15.56 5.10
C HIS A 85 -20.00 -16.11 4.98
N THR A 86 -20.44 -16.92 5.96
CA THR A 86 -21.81 -17.44 5.99
C THR A 86 -22.86 -16.32 5.98
N LYS A 87 -22.65 -15.24 6.74
CA LYS A 87 -23.56 -14.10 6.79
C LYS A 87 -23.73 -13.43 5.42
N ILE A 88 -22.63 -13.13 4.73
CA ILE A 88 -22.72 -12.45 3.44
C ILE A 88 -23.40 -13.33 2.38
N ASP A 89 -23.21 -14.64 2.42
CA ASP A 89 -23.83 -15.55 1.47
C ASP A 89 -25.32 -15.77 1.74
N LYS A 90 -25.74 -15.75 3.01
CA LYS A 90 -27.12 -16.02 3.41
C LYS A 90 -28.05 -14.82 3.30
N VAL A 91 -27.52 -13.60 3.29
CA VAL A 91 -28.32 -12.36 3.26
C VAL A 91 -27.75 -11.38 2.21
N PRO A 92 -27.68 -11.77 0.93
CA PRO A 92 -27.05 -10.97 -0.13
C PRO A 92 -27.74 -9.62 -0.39
N GLU A 93 -29.00 -9.47 -0.02
CA GLU A 93 -29.78 -8.22 -0.08
C GLU A 93 -29.31 -7.17 0.93
N VAL A 94 -28.76 -7.61 2.07
CA VAL A 94 -28.14 -6.73 3.07
C VAL A 94 -26.66 -6.55 2.76
N TYR A 95 -25.96 -7.67 2.54
CA TYR A 95 -24.54 -7.68 2.20
C TYR A 95 -24.36 -7.68 0.69
N THR A 96 -24.68 -6.53 0.09
CA THR A 96 -24.49 -6.29 -1.35
C THR A 96 -23.01 -6.31 -1.73
N ASP A 97 -22.72 -6.45 -3.02
CA ASP A 97 -21.37 -6.36 -3.58
C ASP A 97 -20.67 -5.06 -3.15
N ARG A 98 -21.40 -3.93 -3.12
CA ARG A 98 -20.89 -2.64 -2.66
C ARG A 98 -20.47 -2.67 -1.20
N VAL A 99 -21.27 -3.29 -0.33
CA VAL A 99 -20.97 -3.41 1.11
C VAL A 99 -19.71 -4.25 1.32
N VAL A 100 -19.65 -5.44 0.71
CA VAL A 100 -18.52 -6.36 0.87
C VAL A 100 -17.24 -5.79 0.25
N SER A 101 -17.34 -5.12 -0.91
CA SER A 101 -16.20 -4.39 -1.50
C SER A 101 -15.74 -3.24 -0.61
N GLY A 102 -16.68 -2.54 0.02
CA GLY A 102 -16.42 -1.50 1.01
C GLY A 102 -15.63 -2.02 2.22
N TRP A 103 -15.97 -3.21 2.73
CA TRP A 103 -15.24 -3.84 3.84
C TRP A 103 -13.77 -4.06 3.51
N LYS A 104 -13.49 -4.61 2.32
CA LYS A 104 -12.12 -4.82 1.84
C LYS A 104 -11.34 -3.51 1.75
N ARG A 105 -11.97 -2.43 1.25
CA ARG A 105 -11.36 -1.10 1.19
C ARG A 105 -11.05 -0.55 2.59
N VAL A 106 -12.03 -0.56 3.50
CA VAL A 106 -11.88 -0.08 4.88
C VAL A 106 -10.77 -0.84 5.61
N HIS A 107 -10.68 -2.17 5.40
CA HIS A 107 -9.63 -2.97 6.00
C HIS A 107 -8.24 -2.60 5.47
N ALA A 108 -8.11 -2.38 4.16
CA ALA A 108 -6.85 -1.94 3.56
C ALA A 108 -6.42 -0.55 4.06
N GLU A 109 -7.37 0.37 4.25
CA GLU A 109 -7.13 1.69 4.85
C GLU A 109 -6.65 1.57 6.30
N LYS A 110 -7.27 0.70 7.11
CA LYS A 110 -6.85 0.42 8.48
C LYS A 110 -5.42 -0.15 8.56
N LEU A 111 -5.06 -1.06 7.65
CA LEU A 111 -3.69 -1.57 7.59
C LEU A 111 -2.71 -0.46 7.20
N ARG A 112 -3.04 0.37 6.21
CA ARG A 112 -2.20 1.52 5.82
C ARG A 112 -1.99 2.49 6.99
N SER A 113 -3.02 2.76 7.79
CA SER A 113 -2.88 3.64 8.96
C SER A 113 -1.97 3.05 10.05
N LEU A 114 -1.95 1.72 10.23
CA LEU A 114 -1.00 1.06 11.14
C LEU A 114 0.46 1.25 10.70
N PHE A 115 0.70 1.39 9.39
CA PHE A 115 2.03 1.69 8.84
C PHE A 115 2.31 3.21 8.72
N GLY A 116 1.51 4.05 9.38
CA GLY A 116 1.72 5.48 9.48
C GLY A 116 1.16 6.30 8.31
N VAL A 117 0.40 5.68 7.40
CA VAL A 117 -0.26 6.41 6.29
C VAL A 117 -1.66 6.83 6.72
N THR A 118 -1.85 8.13 6.95
CA THR A 118 -3.11 8.67 7.51
C THR A 118 -3.83 9.52 6.47
N VAL A 119 -5.16 9.40 6.36
CA VAL A 119 -5.97 10.33 5.56
C VAL A 119 -6.37 11.51 6.43
N PHE A 120 -6.11 12.72 5.97
CA PHE A 120 -6.35 13.97 6.69
C PHE A 120 -7.50 14.76 6.08
N ALA A 121 -8.16 15.55 6.91
CA ALA A 121 -9.21 16.47 6.49
C ALA A 121 -8.64 17.83 6.03
N LYS A 122 -7.44 18.22 6.50
CA LYS A 122 -6.84 19.53 6.25
C LYS A 122 -5.46 19.41 5.62
N ARG A 123 -5.14 20.34 4.72
CA ARG A 123 -3.83 20.46 4.05
C ARG A 123 -2.68 20.58 5.06
N ALA A 124 -2.83 21.44 6.07
CA ALA A 124 -1.84 21.63 7.12
C ALA A 124 -1.45 20.34 7.86
N ASP A 125 -2.42 19.46 8.16
CA ASP A 125 -2.15 18.19 8.84
C ASP A 125 -1.38 17.22 7.92
N ALA A 126 -1.79 17.16 6.64
CA ALA A 126 -1.09 16.36 5.63
C ALA A 126 0.34 16.87 5.38
N ARG A 127 0.55 18.20 5.39
CA ARG A 127 1.87 18.82 5.32
C ARG A 127 2.74 18.44 6.52
N ALA A 128 2.22 18.57 7.74
CA ALA A 128 2.95 18.25 8.96
C ALA A 128 3.44 16.79 8.96
N ALA A 129 2.66 15.86 8.41
CA ALA A 129 3.01 14.45 8.31
C ALA A 129 4.22 14.17 7.39
N ILE A 130 4.49 15.01 6.39
CA ILE A 130 5.61 14.84 5.46
C ILE A 130 6.79 15.79 5.74
N GLU A 131 6.56 16.90 6.43
CA GLU A 131 7.57 17.96 6.62
C GLU A 131 8.80 17.46 7.37
N GLY A 132 8.63 16.65 8.41
CA GLY A 132 9.74 16.07 9.17
C GLY A 132 10.65 15.19 8.30
N LEU A 133 10.06 14.40 7.40
CA LEU A 133 10.78 13.52 6.47
C LEU A 133 11.55 14.33 5.43
N LEU A 134 10.92 15.35 4.86
CA LEU A 134 11.56 16.26 3.90
C LEU A 134 12.72 17.02 4.55
N ARG A 135 12.55 17.48 5.80
CA ARG A 135 13.58 18.18 6.55
C ARG A 135 14.78 17.29 6.87
N GLU A 136 14.55 16.04 7.31
CA GLU A 136 15.63 15.07 7.53
C GLU A 136 16.40 14.81 6.24
N ASN A 137 15.70 14.59 5.12
CA ASN A 137 16.33 14.37 3.82
C ASN A 137 17.17 15.57 3.39
N HIS A 138 16.64 16.79 3.54
CA HIS A 138 17.37 18.00 3.20
C HIS A 138 18.64 18.15 4.04
N TYR A 139 18.56 17.97 5.36
CA TYR A 139 19.75 18.04 6.22
C TYR A 139 20.81 16.99 5.84
N ILE A 140 20.39 15.75 5.58
CA ILE A 140 21.30 14.69 5.12
C ILE A 140 21.96 15.07 3.80
N PHE A 141 21.19 15.62 2.86
CA PHE A 141 21.70 16.07 1.57
C PHE A 141 22.73 17.18 1.75
N GLU A 142 22.47 18.20 2.56
CA GLU A 142 23.43 19.29 2.82
C GLU A 142 24.73 18.79 3.48
N GLU A 143 24.61 17.92 4.47
CA GLU A 143 25.77 17.46 5.27
C GLU A 143 26.59 16.36 4.58
N TYR A 144 25.95 15.48 3.81
CA TYR A 144 26.58 14.26 3.27
C TYR A 144 26.45 14.11 1.75
N GLY A 145 25.77 15.03 1.07
CA GLY A 145 25.48 14.93 -0.35
C GLY A 145 26.72 15.07 -1.24
N PRO A 146 26.58 14.79 -2.55
CA PRO A 146 27.69 14.81 -3.50
C PRO A 146 28.29 16.22 -3.73
N GLN A 147 27.63 17.28 -3.26
CA GLN A 147 28.07 18.67 -3.42
C GLN A 147 29.10 19.12 -2.38
N ILE A 148 29.27 18.39 -1.27
CA ILE A 148 30.21 18.78 -0.21
C ILE A 148 31.66 18.64 -0.69
N GLU A 149 32.57 19.45 -0.15
CA GLU A 149 33.99 19.42 -0.52
C GLU A 149 34.61 18.03 -0.33
N ALA A 150 34.29 17.36 0.79
CA ALA A 150 34.79 16.01 1.07
C ALA A 150 34.40 14.99 -0.01
N ALA A 151 33.31 15.16 -0.75
CA ALA A 151 32.88 14.26 -1.82
C ALA A 151 33.81 14.33 -3.06
N GLN A 152 34.62 15.38 -3.18
CA GLN A 152 35.62 15.53 -4.25
C GLN A 152 36.90 14.73 -3.97
N ASN A 153 37.09 14.27 -2.73
CA ASN A 153 38.23 13.46 -2.32
C ASN A 153 37.83 11.97 -2.22
N PRO A 154 38.34 11.08 -3.11
CA PRO A 154 38.03 9.65 -3.08
C PRO A 154 38.36 8.95 -1.75
N GLU A 155 39.38 9.44 -1.03
CA GLU A 155 39.87 8.84 0.22
C GLU A 155 39.10 9.32 1.46
N SER A 156 38.16 10.26 1.32
CA SER A 156 37.44 10.85 2.47
C SER A 156 36.36 9.94 3.06
N GLY A 157 36.00 8.87 2.36
CA GLY A 157 34.84 8.02 2.65
C GLY A 157 33.48 8.71 2.50
N ALA A 158 33.42 9.93 1.96
CA ALA A 158 32.17 10.68 1.81
C ALA A 158 31.16 9.98 0.90
N ALA A 159 31.62 9.39 -0.21
CA ALA A 159 30.77 8.64 -1.13
C ALA A 159 30.08 7.43 -0.47
N GLU A 160 30.80 6.71 0.40
CA GLU A 160 30.26 5.59 1.16
C GLU A 160 29.24 6.05 2.19
N ARG A 161 29.55 7.12 2.94
CA ARG A 161 28.61 7.72 3.90
C ARG A 161 27.33 8.19 3.20
N TRP A 162 27.47 8.86 2.05
CA TRP A 162 26.34 9.29 1.22
C TRP A 162 25.49 8.09 0.80
N ARG A 163 26.12 7.06 0.21
CA ARG A 163 25.43 5.84 -0.25
C ARG A 163 24.64 5.20 0.89
N ARG A 164 25.24 5.06 2.08
CA ARG A 164 24.58 4.52 3.27
C ARG A 164 23.37 5.36 3.67
N LYS A 165 23.52 6.69 3.75
CA LYS A 165 22.42 7.61 4.09
C LYS A 165 21.28 7.57 3.07
N VAL A 166 21.59 7.45 1.78
CA VAL A 166 20.57 7.33 0.74
C VAL A 166 19.74 6.06 0.92
N LEU A 167 20.40 4.92 1.10
CA LEU A 167 19.74 3.61 1.23
C LEU A 167 18.96 3.47 2.54
N GLU A 168 19.50 3.95 3.65
CA GLU A 168 18.91 3.77 4.98
C GLU A 168 17.89 4.85 5.35
N LYS A 169 17.96 6.04 4.74
CA LYS A 169 17.16 7.20 5.14
C LYS A 169 16.40 7.85 3.99
N ILE A 170 17.11 8.37 2.98
CA ILE A 170 16.48 9.20 1.94
C ILE A 170 15.44 8.43 1.15
N ILE A 171 15.79 7.24 0.63
CA ILE A 171 14.85 6.41 -0.14
C ILE A 171 13.64 6.01 0.72
N PRO A 172 13.80 5.43 1.93
CA PRO A 172 12.67 5.14 2.81
C PRO A 172 11.79 6.36 3.14
N ASN A 173 12.39 7.52 3.42
CA ASN A 173 11.66 8.75 3.70
C ASN A 173 10.88 9.24 2.47
N ASN A 174 11.49 9.21 1.29
CA ASN A 174 10.82 9.57 0.05
C ASN A 174 9.62 8.66 -0.26
N MET A 175 9.76 7.35 -0.04
CA MET A 175 8.65 6.40 -0.19
C MET A 175 7.51 6.67 0.80
N ARG A 176 7.84 7.04 2.03
CA ARG A 176 6.85 7.45 3.05
C ARG A 176 6.13 8.75 2.66
N VAL A 177 6.86 9.74 2.14
CA VAL A 177 6.28 10.97 1.61
C VAL A 177 5.30 10.65 0.48
N LEU A 178 5.70 9.84 -0.51
CA LEU A 178 4.82 9.43 -1.61
C LEU A 178 3.58 8.70 -1.09
N ALA A 179 3.73 7.73 -0.19
CA ALA A 179 2.60 6.98 0.37
C ALA A 179 1.60 7.89 1.12
N GLN A 180 2.13 8.84 1.89
CA GLN A 180 1.33 9.80 2.65
C GLN A 180 0.61 10.80 1.74
N VAL A 181 1.28 11.30 0.71
CA VAL A 181 0.68 12.21 -0.29
C VAL A 181 -0.34 11.46 -1.16
N ASP A 182 -0.06 10.22 -1.57
CA ASP A 182 -0.98 9.40 -2.38
C ASP A 182 -2.29 9.12 -1.66
N ALA A 183 -2.23 8.91 -0.34
CA ALA A 183 -3.43 8.76 0.50
C ALA A 183 -4.22 10.06 0.67
N ASN A 184 -3.62 11.22 0.37
CA ASN A 184 -4.20 12.55 0.56
C ASN A 184 -4.30 13.35 -0.76
N ARG A 185 -4.34 12.66 -1.90
CA ARG A 185 -4.43 13.32 -3.22
C ARG A 185 -5.62 14.26 -3.35
N HIS A 186 -6.72 14.01 -2.63
CA HIS A 186 -7.89 14.87 -2.60
C HIS A 186 -7.63 16.26 -1.99
N LEU A 187 -6.52 16.42 -1.26
CA LEU A 187 -6.10 17.70 -0.70
C LEU A 187 -5.17 18.49 -1.62
N LEU A 188 -4.66 17.91 -2.71
CA LEU A 188 -3.77 18.59 -3.65
C LEU A 188 -4.55 19.62 -4.49
N GLY A 189 -3.92 20.74 -4.80
CA GLY A 189 -4.47 21.81 -5.63
C GLY A 189 -3.46 22.34 -6.64
N GLY A 190 -3.94 23.05 -7.67
CA GLY A 190 -3.08 23.63 -8.71
C GLY A 190 -2.14 22.60 -9.36
N ASP A 191 -0.86 22.98 -9.49
CA ASP A 191 0.19 22.16 -10.11
C ASP A 191 0.85 21.17 -9.13
N GLU A 192 0.29 20.99 -7.94
CA GLU A 192 0.84 20.07 -6.93
C GLU A 192 0.79 18.61 -7.39
N ALA A 193 -0.24 18.23 -8.16
CA ALA A 193 -0.32 16.88 -8.72
C ALA A 193 0.87 16.58 -9.64
N ASP A 194 1.21 17.51 -10.54
CA ASP A 194 2.36 17.39 -11.43
C ASP A 194 3.69 17.40 -10.65
N THR A 195 3.77 18.20 -9.59
CA THR A 195 4.92 18.22 -8.68
C THR A 195 5.15 16.85 -8.03
N VAL A 196 4.08 16.18 -7.61
CA VAL A 196 4.14 14.82 -7.03
C VAL A 196 4.59 13.79 -8.07
N GLU A 197 4.14 13.91 -9.32
CA GLU A 197 4.60 13.02 -10.39
C GLU A 197 6.07 13.22 -10.73
N LYS A 198 6.55 14.47 -10.78
CA LYS A 198 8.00 14.77 -10.92
C LYS A 198 8.81 14.18 -9.76
N PHE A 199 8.29 14.31 -8.53
CA PHE A 199 8.95 13.75 -7.36
C PHE A 199 8.99 12.22 -7.44
N ARG A 200 7.93 11.57 -7.93
CA ARG A 200 7.91 10.11 -8.12
C ARG A 200 8.99 9.65 -9.10
N GLN A 201 9.19 10.36 -10.22
CA GLN A 201 10.29 10.05 -11.15
C GLN A 201 11.66 10.24 -10.50
N HIS A 202 11.85 11.30 -9.71
CA HIS A 202 13.08 11.49 -8.94
C HIS A 202 13.36 10.33 -7.97
N VAL A 203 12.34 9.82 -7.28
CA VAL A 203 12.49 8.67 -6.37
C VAL A 203 12.88 7.41 -7.12
N ASP A 204 12.24 7.14 -8.27
CA ASP A 204 12.55 6.00 -9.13
C ASP A 204 14.00 6.06 -9.64
N ASP A 205 14.43 7.21 -10.18
CA ASP A 205 15.80 7.41 -10.65
C ASP A 205 16.84 7.25 -9.53
N LEU A 206 16.53 7.76 -8.33
CA LEU A 206 17.40 7.61 -7.17
C LEU A 206 17.53 6.13 -6.76
N GLN A 207 16.44 5.37 -6.81
CA GLN A 207 16.44 3.93 -6.58
C GLN A 207 17.23 3.19 -7.65
N ALA A 208 16.98 3.47 -8.94
CA ALA A 208 17.73 2.91 -10.06
C ALA A 208 19.24 3.10 -9.89
N ARG A 209 19.66 4.30 -9.48
CA ARG A 209 21.07 4.59 -9.23
C ARG A 209 21.66 3.82 -8.06
N HIS A 210 21.00 3.84 -6.92
CA HIS A 210 21.61 3.34 -5.68
C HIS A 210 21.39 1.84 -5.45
N LEU A 211 20.29 1.27 -5.93
CA LEU A 211 19.94 -0.15 -5.82
C LEU A 211 20.35 -0.96 -7.06
N HIS A 212 20.24 -0.39 -8.25
CA HIS A 212 20.43 -1.11 -9.52
C HIS A 212 21.69 -0.69 -10.29
N GLY A 213 22.43 0.30 -9.80
CA GLY A 213 23.71 0.73 -10.39
C GLY A 213 23.56 1.56 -11.67
N TYR A 214 22.37 2.07 -11.97
CA TYR A 214 22.13 2.92 -13.14
C TYR A 214 22.80 4.29 -12.98
N GLN A 215 23.54 4.77 -13.98
CA GLN A 215 24.42 5.96 -13.82
C GLN A 215 23.98 7.19 -14.62
N GLU A 216 23.04 7.05 -15.54
CA GLU A 216 22.67 8.11 -16.49
C GLU A 216 21.26 8.67 -16.22
N GLY A 217 20.97 9.86 -16.74
CA GLY A 217 19.58 10.36 -16.85
C GLY A 217 18.82 10.73 -15.57
N ALA A 218 19.41 10.60 -14.37
CA ALA A 218 18.68 10.80 -13.12
C ALA A 218 18.13 12.22 -12.94
N THR A 219 16.82 12.31 -12.70
CA THR A 219 16.14 13.58 -12.42
C THR A 219 16.48 14.12 -11.04
N ARG A 220 16.42 15.45 -10.92
CA ARG A 220 16.67 16.16 -9.66
C ARG A 220 15.40 16.24 -8.81
N PHE A 221 15.59 16.39 -7.51
CA PHE A 221 14.50 16.67 -6.59
C PHE A 221 13.76 17.95 -7.02
N PRO A 222 12.43 17.91 -7.24
CA PRO A 222 11.67 19.08 -7.66
C PRO A 222 11.56 20.09 -6.51
N ALA A 223 11.98 21.33 -6.76
CA ALA A 223 12.03 22.38 -5.74
C ALA A 223 10.64 22.72 -5.17
N GLU A 224 9.59 22.54 -5.98
CA GLU A 224 8.19 22.78 -5.65
C GLU A 224 7.68 21.88 -4.50
N MET A 225 8.36 20.76 -4.22
CA MET A 225 8.05 19.92 -3.05
C MET A 225 8.24 20.66 -1.71
N ALA A 226 9.05 21.72 -1.68
CA ALA A 226 9.19 22.58 -0.51
C ALA A 226 7.86 23.25 -0.12
N GLU A 227 7.03 23.56 -1.13
CA GLU A 227 5.75 24.27 -1.00
C GLU A 227 4.53 23.35 -1.04
N LEU A 228 4.70 22.06 -1.36
CA LEU A 228 3.63 21.07 -1.41
C LEU A 228 2.79 21.07 -0.12
N LEU A 229 1.46 21.20 -0.25
CA LEU A 229 0.45 21.25 0.82
C LEU A 229 0.55 22.46 1.76
N ARG A 230 1.29 23.51 1.39
CA ARG A 230 1.21 24.81 2.08
C ARG A 230 -0.02 25.59 1.60
N ASP A 231 -0.56 26.43 2.47
CA ASP A 231 -1.66 27.35 2.15
C ASP A 231 -1.10 28.68 1.60
#